data_AF-A0A2E3I187-F1
#
_entry.id   AF-A0A2E3I187-F1
#
_cell.length_a   1.000
_cell.length_b   1.000
_cell.length_c   1.000
_cell.angle_alpha   90.00
_cell.angle_beta   90.00
_cell.angle_gamma   90.00
#
_symmetry.space_group_name_H-M   'P 1'
#
loop_
_entity.id
_entity.type
_entity.pdbx_description
1 polymer ?
#
loop_
_entity_poly.entity_id
_entity_poly.type
_entity_poly.pdbx_seq_one_letter_code
_entity_poly.pdbx_strand_id
1 'polypeptide(L)' 'MAGVDFSLNVTINDRRQLTGIFAGDMVNAHLAGAEFAEKQTRATLSEPVDAVIVSCAGYPLDTTFYQAIKRSTCSY' A
#
# COMPACT_ATOMS: atom_id res chain seq x y z
N MET A 1 -22.33 5.98 -14.11
CA MET A 1 -21.16 6.47 -13.37
C MET A 1 -21.64 6.84 -11.98
N ALA A 2 -21.03 6.32 -10.91
CA ALA A 2 -21.41 6.67 -9.54
C ALA A 2 -20.91 8.09 -9.26
N GLY A 3 -21.83 9.05 -9.10
CA GLY A 3 -21.51 10.45 -8.79
C GLY A 3 -20.99 10.55 -7.36
N VAL A 4 -19.67 10.58 -7.21
CA VAL A 4 -19.01 10.80 -5.93
C VAL A 4 -18.47 12.22 -5.93
N ASP A 5 -19.13 13.11 -5.21
CA ASP A 5 -18.76 14.52 -5.12
C ASP A 5 -17.62 14.78 -4.12
N PHE A 6 -17.32 13.80 -3.25
CA PHE A 6 -16.29 13.92 -2.23
C PHE A 6 -15.76 12.55 -1.77
N SER A 7 -14.45 12.44 -1.62
CA SER A 7 -13.77 11.25 -1.12
C SER A 7 -12.86 11.60 0.05
N LEU A 8 -12.79 10.72 1.04
CA LEU A 8 -11.88 10.78 2.17
C LEU A 8 -11.08 9.47 2.23
N ASN A 9 -9.79 9.55 1.96
CA ASN A 9 -8.85 8.44 2.04
C ASN A 9 -7.91 8.67 3.23
N VAL A 10 -7.56 7.60 3.93
CA VAL A 10 -6.59 7.64 5.03
C VAL A 10 -5.53 6.59 4.83
N THR A 11 -4.30 6.91 5.20
CA THR A 11 -3.21 5.93 5.29
C THR A 11 -3.00 5.57 6.76
N ILE A 12 -2.69 4.31 7.02
CA ILE A 12 -2.47 3.78 8.37
C ILE A 12 -1.12 3.06 8.44
N ASN A 13 -0.49 3.07 9.62
CA ASN A 13 0.69 2.25 9.88
C ASN A 13 0.31 0.84 10.36
N ASP A 14 1.34 0.01 10.58
CA ASP A 14 1.25 -1.34 11.16
C ASP A 14 0.50 -1.41 12.51
N ARG A 15 0.55 -0.33 13.29
CA ARG A 15 -0.17 -0.14 14.55
C ARG A 15 -1.58 0.44 14.38
N ARG A 16 -2.10 0.50 13.15
CA ARG A 16 -3.41 1.08 12.79
C ARG A 16 -3.58 2.55 13.17
N GLN A 17 -2.48 3.28 13.33
CA GLN A 17 -2.52 4.72 13.59
C GLN A 17 -2.57 5.47 12.27
N LEU A 18 -3.28 6.60 12.25
CA LEU A 18 -3.39 7.46 11.07
C LEU A 18 -2.03 8.08 10.76
N THR A 19 -1.57 7.91 9.51
CA THR A 19 -0.32 8.52 9.01
C THR A 19 -0.58 9.63 7.99
N GLY A 20 -1.78 9.69 7.42
CA GLY A 20 -2.17 10.70 6.43
C GLY A 20 -3.68 10.69 6.20
N ILE A 21 -4.23 11.88 5.89
CA ILE A 21 -5.64 12.10 5.61
C ILE A 21 -5.73 12.91 4.32
N PHE A 22 -6.48 12.41 3.33
CA PHE A 22 -6.61 12.98 1.99
C PHE A 22 -8.10 13.12 1.67
N ALA A 23 -8.57 14.35 1.51
CA ALA A 23 -9.98 14.65 1.34
C ALA A 23 -10.21 15.58 0.14
N GLY A 24 -11.23 15.33 -0.67
CA GLY A 24 -11.58 16.18 -1.81
C GLY A 24 -12.10 15.41 -3.01
N ASP A 25 -11.71 15.85 -4.21
CA ASP A 25 -12.05 15.17 -5.45
C ASP A 25 -11.59 13.70 -5.42
N MET A 26 -12.46 12.80 -5.87
CA MET A 26 -12.25 11.36 -5.75
C MET A 26 -10.93 10.89 -6.38
N VAL A 27 -10.60 11.40 -7.56
CA VAL A 27 -9.39 10.99 -8.28
C VAL A 27 -8.16 11.62 -7.65
N ASN A 28 -8.19 12.93 -7.42
CA ASN A 28 -7.04 13.65 -6.90
C ASN A 28 -6.71 13.26 -5.45
N ALA A 29 -7.72 13.09 -4.59
CA ALA A 29 -7.51 12.65 -3.20
C ALA A 29 -6.96 11.22 -3.13
N HIS A 30 -7.38 10.35 -4.05
CA HIS A 30 -6.84 8.99 -4.13
C HIS A 30 -5.39 8.99 -4.63
N LEU A 31 -5.08 9.74 -5.70
CA LEU A 31 -3.72 9.84 -6.24
C LEU A 31 -2.73 10.40 -5.21
N ALA A 32 -3.12 11.44 -4.47
CA ALA A 32 -2.29 12.01 -3.40
C ALA A 32 -2.01 10.99 -2.28
N GLY A 33 -3.03 10.22 -1.88
CA GLY A 33 -2.87 9.14 -0.90
C GLY A 33 -1.99 8.00 -1.39
N ALA A 34 -2.12 7.62 -2.67
CA ALA A 34 -1.31 6.59 -3.30
C ALA A 34 0.18 6.98 -3.39
N GLU A 35 0.47 8.21 -3.82
CA GLU A 35 1.86 8.73 -3.88
C GLU A 35 2.50 8.79 -2.49
N PHE A 36 1.73 9.18 -1.48
CA PHE A 36 2.19 9.19 -0.09
C PHE A 36 2.50 7.78 0.43
N ALA A 37 1.62 6.81 0.14
CA ALA A 37 1.84 5.42 0.52
C ALA A 37 3.05 4.80 -0.21
N GLU A 38 3.22 5.09 -1.50
CA GLU A 38 4.37 4.63 -2.30
C GLU A 38 5.70 5.10 -1.69
N LYS A 39 5.80 6.39 -1.35
CA LYS A 39 7.01 6.95 -0.71
C LYS A 39 7.37 6.26 0.61
N GLN A 40 6.38 5.76 1.34
CA GLN A 40 6.60 5.06 2.62
C GLN A 40 6.92 3.58 2.47
N THR A 41 6.52 2.95 1.38
CA THR A 41 6.57 1.48 1.21
C THR A 41 7.57 1.00 0.17
N ARG A 42 8.11 1.92 -0.66
CA ARG A 42 9.08 1.59 -1.69
C ARG A 42 10.47 1.37 -1.11
N ALA A 43 10.96 0.13 -1.19
CA ALA A 43 12.37 -0.20 -1.01
C ALA A 43 13.05 -0.28 -2.37
N THR A 44 14.18 0.41 -2.56
CA THR A 44 14.95 0.37 -3.81
C THR A 44 16.28 -0.34 -3.55
N LEU A 45 16.62 -1.32 -4.39
CA LEU A 45 17.94 -1.96 -4.41
C LEU A 45 18.83 -1.22 -5.42
N SER A 46 20.09 -0.98 -5.05
CA SER A 46 21.07 -0.30 -5.93
C SER A 46 21.48 -1.16 -7.12
N GLU A 47 21.37 -2.48 -6.99
CA GLU A 47 21.68 -3.48 -8.02
C GLU A 47 20.75 -4.70 -7.87
N PRO A 48 20.50 -5.45 -8.96
CA PRO A 48 19.77 -6.72 -8.88
C PRO A 48 20.50 -7.71 -7.97
N VAL A 49 19.75 -8.45 -7.14
CA VAL A 49 20.28 -9.50 -6.25
C VAL A 49 19.81 -10.88 -6.69
N ASP A 50 20.62 -11.92 -6.45
CA ASP A 50 20.33 -13.28 -6.89
C ASP A 50 19.12 -13.93 -6.19
N ALA A 51 18.79 -13.46 -4.98
CA ALA A 51 17.62 -13.93 -4.22
C ALA A 51 17.11 -12.85 -3.24
N VAL A 52 15.79 -12.78 -3.08
CA VAL A 52 15.11 -11.92 -2.10
C VAL A 52 14.26 -12.78 -1.16
N ILE A 53 14.41 -12.57 0.15
CA ILE A 53 13.54 -13.18 1.17
C ILE A 53 12.48 -12.15 1.57
N VAL A 54 11.22 -12.40 1.21
CA VAL A 54 10.08 -11.58 1.63
C VAL A 54 9.24 -12.33 2.66
N SER A 55 8.82 -11.62 3.71
CA SER A 55 7.82 -12.12 4.66
C SER A 55 6.45 -11.52 4.32
N CYS A 56 5.39 -12.29 4.51
CA CYS A 56 4.03 -11.84 4.20
C CYS A 56 3.36 -11.07 5.37
N ALA A 57 4.16 -10.26 6.07
CA ALA A 57 3.76 -9.33 7.15
C ALA A 57 2.99 -9.93 8.33
N GLY A 58 2.91 -11.25 8.44
CA GLY A 58 2.36 -11.91 9.61
C GLY A 58 0.86 -11.69 9.80
N TYR A 59 0.39 -12.12 10.97
CA TYR A 59 -1.03 -12.12 11.32
C TYR A 59 -1.60 -10.69 11.39
N PRO A 60 -2.79 -10.38 10.83
CA PRO A 60 -3.81 -11.27 10.27
C PRO A 60 -3.85 -11.33 8.72
N LEU A 61 -2.88 -10.70 8.03
CA LEU A 61 -2.86 -10.61 6.56
C LEU A 61 -2.44 -11.91 5.87
N ASP A 62 -1.93 -12.88 6.64
CA ASP A 62 -1.36 -14.16 6.19
C ASP A 62 -2.27 -15.39 6.32
N THR A 63 -3.58 -15.19 6.43
CA THR A 63 -4.50 -16.30 6.75
C THR A 63 -4.81 -17.21 5.54
N THR A 64 -4.42 -16.84 4.32
CA THR A 64 -4.73 -17.63 3.11
C THR A 64 -3.64 -17.52 2.05
N PHE A 65 -3.34 -18.62 1.36
CA PHE A 65 -2.36 -18.70 0.24
C PHE A 65 -2.59 -17.64 -0.85
N TYR A 66 -3.85 -17.21 -1.02
CA TYR A 66 -4.24 -16.12 -1.91
C TYR A 66 -3.62 -14.76 -1.54
N GLN A 67 -3.49 -14.44 -0.24
CA GLN A 67 -2.90 -13.18 0.22
C GLN A 67 -1.37 -13.18 0.13
N ALA A 68 -0.73 -14.36 0.15
CA ALA A 68 0.71 -14.49 -0.05
C ALA A 68 1.11 -14.09 -1.48
N ILE A 69 0.31 -14.45 -2.49
CA ILE A 69 0.56 -14.10 -3.90
C ILE A 69 0.57 -12.59 -4.12
N LYS A 70 -0.28 -11.84 -3.40
CA LYS A 70 -0.38 -10.37 -3.51
C LYS A 70 0.94 -9.67 -3.15
N ARG A 71 1.77 -10.25 -2.28
CA ARG A 71 3.09 -9.69 -1.91
C ARG A 71 4.22 -10.14 -2.82
N SER A 72 4.18 -11.37 -3.35
CA SER A 72 5.24 -11.87 -4.23
C SER A 72 5.41 -11.04 -5.51
N THR A 73 4.35 -10.38 -5.99
CA THR A 73 4.42 -9.45 -7.15
C THR A 73 5.19 -8.16 -6.85
N CYS A 74 5.37 -7.78 -5.58
CA CYS A 74 6.07 -6.57 -5.16
C CYS A 74 7.61 -6.74 -5.07
N SER A 75 8.13 -7.93 -5.38
CA SER A 75 9.57 -8.25 -5.29
C SER A 75 10.33 -8.18 -6.63
N TYR A 76 9.69 -7.68 -7.69
CA TYR A 76 10.31 -7.45 -9.00
C TYR A 76 10.51 -5.96 -9.25
#